data_AF-A0A8J4AUF3-F1
#
_entry.id   AF-A0A8J4AUF3-F1
#
_cell.length_a   1.000
_cell.length_b   1.000
_cell.length_c   1.000
_cell.angle_alpha   90.00
_cell.angle_beta   90.00
_cell.angle_gamma   90.00
#
_symmetry.space_group_name_H-M   'P 1'
#
loop_
_entity.id
_entity.type
_entity.pdbx_description
1 polymer ?
#
loop_
_entity_poly.entity_id
_entity_poly.type
_entity_poly.pdbx_seq_one_letter_code
_entity_poly.pdbx_strand_id
1 'polypeptide(L)'
;MLSLRVTESIASLLEEAVSCSGTSEIVKTDATRLRAFGSIQWNDLKSIVSELRKVNPARPIYLHQLCSHRDVILPIPPPKEKSPELQARLAQLQEALDNKRYSEMVADITVGERKAEELRGSILPTSRLQLSFGAHVLVTMFTFWALAYYGSKLYLSYDELWAGLLGALGLTAGLLLETLLLIIRSNRPAPLEERMPELFDKAKVREAYALVREMKQAKAQQKAKGKQRGGGAAKQLQQELSAEGEPEAGSGEDKKTQ
;
A
#
# COMPACT_ATOMS: atom_id res chain seq x y z
N MET A 1 6.87 32.59 -41.08
CA MET A 1 8.05 32.58 -41.97
C MET A 1 8.61 31.17 -41.97
N LEU A 2 8.68 30.52 -43.13
CA LEU A 2 9.14 29.13 -43.24
C LEU A 2 10.67 29.14 -43.36
N SER A 3 11.34 28.63 -42.33
CA SER A 3 12.79 28.46 -42.30
C SER A 3 13.14 27.03 -42.70
N LEU A 4 14.09 26.90 -43.61
CA LEU A 4 14.62 25.62 -44.09
C LEU A 4 16.00 25.40 -43.50
N ARG A 5 16.35 24.15 -43.21
CA ARG A 5 17.73 23.77 -42.88
C ARG A 5 18.57 23.74 -44.16
N VAL A 6 19.83 24.15 -44.08
CA VAL A 6 20.78 24.00 -45.19
C VAL A 6 21.19 22.53 -45.29
N THR A 7 20.71 21.86 -46.34
CA THR A 7 21.13 20.51 -46.74
C THR A 7 22.28 20.58 -47.75
N GLU A 8 22.95 19.46 -47.98
CA GLU A 8 24.08 19.37 -48.93
C GLU A 8 23.66 19.76 -50.36
N SER A 9 22.42 19.43 -50.77
CA SER A 9 21.88 19.81 -52.07
C SER A 9 21.68 21.33 -52.19
N ILE A 10 21.17 21.98 -51.15
CA ILE A 10 21.03 23.45 -51.09
C ILE A 10 22.41 24.12 -51.06
N ALA A 11 23.38 23.55 -50.33
CA ALA A 11 24.74 24.06 -50.29
C ALA A 11 25.43 24.02 -51.66
N SER A 12 25.30 22.90 -52.40
CA SER A 12 25.83 22.78 -53.77
C SER A 12 25.20 23.77 -54.74
N LEU A 13 23.91 24.08 -54.58
CA LEU A 13 23.21 25.05 -55.41
C LEU A 13 23.66 26.48 -55.11
N LEU A 14 23.90 26.81 -53.84
CA LEU A 14 24.45 28.11 -53.46
C LEU A 14 25.88 28.29 -54.00
N GLU A 15 26.68 27.23 -54.05
CA GLU A 15 28.02 27.24 -54.64
C GLU A 15 27.98 27.40 -56.17
N GLU A 16 27.02 26.75 -56.84
CA GLU A 16 26.73 26.96 -58.26
C GLU A 16 26.27 28.40 -58.52
N ALA A 17 25.45 28.99 -57.64
CA ALA A 17 24.99 30.38 -57.73
C ALA A 17 26.15 31.39 -57.65
N VAL A 18 27.14 31.13 -56.79
CA VAL A 18 28.34 31.96 -56.61
C VAL A 18 29.29 31.83 -57.79
N SER A 19 29.44 30.63 -58.34
CA SER A 19 30.39 30.33 -59.43
C SER A 19 29.89 30.74 -60.82
N CYS A 20 28.58 30.95 -61.00
CA CYS A 20 28.01 31.38 -62.28
C CYS A 20 28.36 32.84 -62.63
N SER A 21 28.95 33.05 -63.81
CA SER A 21 29.35 34.39 -64.29
C SER A 21 28.16 35.28 -64.70
N GLY A 22 26.99 34.70 -64.98
CA GLY A 22 25.79 35.42 -65.42
C GLY A 22 24.83 35.90 -64.33
N THR A 23 25.08 35.58 -63.05
CA THR A 23 24.21 35.97 -61.92
C THR A 23 24.54 37.38 -61.42
N SER A 24 23.49 38.12 -61.02
CA SER A 24 23.61 39.45 -60.40
C SER A 24 24.48 39.42 -59.13
N GLU A 25 25.27 40.47 -58.92
CA GLU A 25 26.23 40.59 -57.80
C GLU A 25 25.53 40.49 -56.44
N ILE A 26 24.30 41.01 -56.34
CA ILE A 26 23.46 40.95 -55.13
C ILE A 26 23.14 39.49 -54.74
N VAL A 27 22.87 38.64 -55.74
CA VAL A 27 22.54 37.22 -55.53
C VAL A 27 23.78 36.44 -55.06
N LYS A 28 24.96 36.83 -55.53
CA LYS A 28 26.24 36.21 -55.11
C LYS A 28 26.56 36.57 -53.65
N THR A 29 26.34 37.83 -53.26
CA THR A 29 26.51 38.25 -51.87
C THR A 29 25.48 37.62 -50.95
N ASP A 30 24.23 37.45 -51.40
CA ASP A 30 23.19 36.79 -50.62
C ASP A 30 23.46 35.28 -50.49
N ALA A 31 23.91 34.61 -51.55
CA ALA A 31 24.24 33.19 -51.52
C ALA A 31 25.44 32.88 -50.62
N THR A 32 26.49 33.71 -50.64
CA THR A 32 27.64 33.59 -49.73
C THR A 32 27.24 33.81 -48.28
N ARG A 33 26.41 34.82 -48.00
CA ARG A 33 25.86 35.08 -46.67
C ARG A 33 25.01 33.92 -46.17
N LEU A 34 24.10 33.41 -46.98
CA LEU A 34 23.17 32.33 -46.61
C LEU A 34 23.87 30.99 -46.44
N ARG A 35 25.00 30.75 -47.11
CA ARG A 35 25.85 29.55 -46.87
C ARG A 35 26.45 29.54 -45.45
N ALA A 36 26.75 30.71 -44.89
CA ALA A 36 27.28 30.83 -43.54
C ALA A 36 26.24 30.56 -42.45
N PHE A 37 24.95 30.73 -42.75
CA PHE A 37 23.85 30.47 -41.81
C PHE A 37 23.25 29.08 -42.06
N GLY A 38 23.21 28.21 -41.05
CA GLY A 38 22.63 26.86 -41.14
C GLY A 38 21.11 26.80 -41.35
N SER A 39 20.44 27.95 -41.50
CA SER A 39 19.00 28.08 -41.77
C SER A 39 18.73 29.18 -42.80
N ILE A 40 17.87 28.91 -43.78
CA ILE A 40 17.54 29.81 -44.90
C ILE A 40 16.03 30.07 -44.93
N GLN A 41 15.59 31.30 -45.20
CA GLN A 41 14.17 31.59 -45.43
C GLN A 41 13.73 31.13 -46.82
N TRP A 42 12.53 30.59 -46.93
CA TRP A 42 11.99 30.07 -48.20
C TRP A 42 11.95 31.10 -49.34
N ASN A 43 11.76 32.38 -49.02
CA ASN A 43 11.70 33.45 -50.02
C ASN A 43 13.07 33.74 -50.65
N ASP A 44 14.13 33.65 -49.85
CA ASP A 44 15.50 33.90 -50.30
C ASP A 44 16.00 32.75 -51.20
N LEU A 45 15.62 31.51 -50.89
CA LEU A 45 15.90 30.38 -51.78
C LEU A 45 15.18 30.51 -53.13
N LYS A 46 13.92 30.97 -53.12
CA LYS A 46 13.14 31.19 -54.35
C LYS A 46 13.73 32.27 -55.25
N SER A 47 14.19 33.39 -54.69
CA SER A 47 14.79 34.47 -55.48
C SER A 47 16.07 33.98 -56.17
N ILE A 48 16.96 33.30 -55.43
CA ILE A 48 18.21 32.73 -55.96
C ILE A 48 17.94 31.72 -57.08
N VAL A 49 17.00 30.78 -56.87
CA VAL A 49 16.66 29.76 -57.87
C VAL A 49 16.01 30.38 -59.11
N SER A 50 15.22 31.45 -58.95
CA SER A 50 14.61 32.14 -60.10
C SER A 50 15.63 32.84 -60.99
N GLU A 51 16.68 33.41 -60.40
CA GLU A 51 17.77 34.06 -61.14
C GLU A 51 18.68 33.02 -61.81
N LEU A 52 19.02 31.94 -61.11
CA LEU A 52 19.75 30.80 -61.70
C LEU A 52 19.02 30.19 -62.91
N ARG A 53 17.68 30.09 -62.84
CA ARG A 53 16.87 29.57 -63.95
C ARG A 53 16.91 30.46 -65.19
N LYS A 54 17.01 31.78 -65.02
CA LYS A 54 17.15 32.73 -66.14
C LYS A 54 18.51 32.58 -66.82
N VAL A 55 19.56 32.35 -66.02
CA VAL A 55 20.94 32.24 -66.50
C VAL A 55 21.21 30.87 -67.15
N ASN A 56 20.57 29.80 -66.67
CA ASN A 56 20.78 28.45 -67.20
C ASN A 56 19.44 27.75 -67.57
N PRO A 57 18.86 28.05 -68.74
CA PRO A 57 17.60 27.45 -69.18
C PRO A 57 17.73 25.96 -69.54
N ALA A 58 18.95 25.43 -69.72
CA ALA A 58 19.20 24.04 -70.11
C ALA A 58 19.07 23.04 -68.93
N ARG A 59 19.16 23.52 -67.68
CA ARG A 59 19.08 22.67 -66.47
C ARG A 59 17.98 23.17 -65.54
N PRO A 60 16.73 22.68 -65.66
CA PRO A 60 15.65 23.11 -64.80
C PRO A 60 15.87 22.59 -63.38
N ILE A 61 16.15 23.50 -62.45
CA ILE A 61 16.24 23.18 -61.03
C ILE A 61 14.82 23.11 -60.44
N TYR A 62 14.48 21.95 -59.87
CA TYR A 62 13.20 21.70 -59.24
C TYR A 62 13.27 21.82 -57.71
N LEU A 63 12.55 22.81 -57.16
CA LEU A 63 12.53 23.09 -55.72
C LEU A 63 12.06 21.89 -54.86
N HIS A 64 11.15 21.06 -55.39
CA HIS A 64 10.65 19.88 -54.70
C HIS A 64 11.69 18.74 -54.60
N GLN A 65 12.73 18.76 -55.44
CA GLN A 65 13.84 17.80 -55.36
C GLN A 65 14.91 18.25 -54.37
N LEU A 66 15.03 19.57 -54.16
CA LEU A 66 15.98 20.19 -53.23
C LEU A 66 15.52 20.12 -51.78
N CYS A 67 14.21 20.27 -51.54
CA CYS A 67 13.62 20.28 -50.21
C CYS A 67 12.93 18.93 -49.94
N SER A 68 13.53 18.10 -49.09
CA SER A 68 12.89 16.90 -48.58
C SER A 68 12.02 17.20 -47.36
N HIS A 69 11.09 16.29 -47.04
CA HIS A 69 10.09 16.46 -45.97
C HIS A 69 10.67 16.76 -44.56
N ARG A 70 11.98 16.56 -44.37
CA ARG A 70 12.68 16.75 -43.09
C ARG A 70 13.40 18.11 -42.97
N ASP A 71 13.37 18.92 -44.02
CA ASP A 71 14.19 20.15 -44.10
C ASP A 71 13.45 21.39 -43.61
N VAL A 72 12.15 21.27 -43.34
CA VAL A 72 11.29 22.37 -42.88
C VAL A 72 11.36 22.48 -41.36
N ILE A 73 11.90 23.60 -40.88
CA ILE A 73 11.89 23.95 -39.46
C ILE A 73 10.52 24.56 -39.16
N LEU A 74 9.62 23.74 -38.61
CA LEU A 74 8.33 24.21 -38.11
C LEU A 74 8.55 24.86 -36.73
N PRO A 75 8.08 26.09 -36.51
CA PRO A 75 8.13 26.69 -35.19
C PRO A 75 7.25 25.87 -34.23
N ILE A 76 7.76 25.60 -33.04
CA ILE A 76 6.98 24.96 -31.98
C ILE A 76 5.82 25.93 -31.65
N PRO A 77 4.56 25.45 -31.69
CA PRO A 77 3.43 26.30 -31.38
C PRO A 77 3.58 26.85 -29.96
N PRO A 78 3.17 28.11 -29.71
CA PRO A 78 3.26 28.68 -28.37
C PRO A 78 2.47 27.81 -27.38
N PRO A 79 2.99 27.61 -26.17
CA PRO A 79 2.32 26.82 -25.16
C PRO A 79 0.95 27.43 -24.87
N LYS A 80 -0.10 26.62 -24.99
CA LYS A 80 -1.48 27.07 -24.81
C LYS A 80 -1.70 27.54 -23.38
N GLU A 81 -2.21 28.75 -23.21
CA GLU A 81 -2.68 29.23 -21.92
C GLU A 81 -3.80 28.32 -21.41
N LYS A 82 -3.60 27.73 -20.22
CA LYS A 82 -4.59 26.83 -19.62
C LYS A 82 -5.78 27.66 -19.16
N SER A 83 -7.01 27.22 -19.45
CA SER A 83 -8.22 27.90 -18.97
C SER A 83 -8.22 27.99 -17.44
N PRO A 84 -8.84 29.03 -16.85
CA PRO A 84 -8.87 29.20 -15.39
C PRO A 84 -9.51 28.00 -14.68
N GLU A 85 -10.52 27.38 -15.29
CA GLU A 85 -11.15 26.16 -14.79
C GLU A 85 -10.18 24.97 -14.73
N LEU A 86 -9.32 24.80 -15.73
CA LEU A 86 -8.31 23.74 -15.75
C LEU A 86 -7.24 23.97 -14.68
N GLN A 87 -6.88 25.23 -14.42
CA GLN A 87 -5.93 25.57 -13.36
C GLN A 87 -6.52 25.27 -11.98
N ALA A 88 -7.79 25.65 -11.76
CA ALA A 88 -8.50 25.34 -10.51
C ALA A 88 -8.58 23.82 -10.28
N ARG A 89 -8.89 23.04 -11.33
CA ARG A 89 -8.94 21.58 -11.24
C ARG A 89 -7.56 20.96 -10.96
N LEU A 90 -6.50 21.49 -11.56
CA LEU A 90 -5.13 21.05 -11.28
C LEU A 90 -4.73 21.37 -9.84
N ALA A 91 -5.11 22.54 -9.31
CA ALA A 91 -4.85 22.90 -7.92
C ALA A 91 -5.56 21.93 -6.95
N GLN A 92 -6.83 21.62 -7.20
CA GLN A 92 -7.58 20.63 -6.40
C GLN A 92 -6.94 19.23 -6.45
N LEU A 93 -6.51 18.78 -7.64
CA LEU A 93 -5.83 17.49 -7.79
C LEU A 93 -4.49 17.46 -7.05
N GLN A 94 -3.77 18.57 -7.07
CA GLN A 94 -2.50 18.72 -6.37
C GLN A 94 -2.70 18.68 -4.86
N GLU A 95 -3.67 19.44 -4.33
CA GLU A 95 -4.02 19.43 -2.91
C GLU A 95 -4.44 18.03 -2.44
N ALA A 96 -5.24 17.32 -3.24
CA ALA A 96 -5.63 15.95 -2.93
C ALA A 96 -4.43 14.99 -2.87
N LEU A 97 -3.44 15.16 -3.75
CA LEU A 97 -2.21 14.36 -3.71
C LEU A 97 -1.33 14.71 -2.51
N ASP A 98 -1.22 15.98 -2.17
CA ASP A 98 -0.42 16.44 -1.04
C ASP A 98 -1.04 15.98 0.29
N ASN A 99 -2.37 16.02 0.41
CA ASN A 99 -3.08 15.45 1.56
C ASN A 99 -2.87 13.94 1.69
N LYS A 100 -2.85 13.19 0.58
CA LYS A 100 -2.54 11.75 0.60
C LYS A 100 -1.11 11.51 1.10
N ARG A 101 -0.13 12.23 0.56
CA ARG A 101 1.28 12.12 1.01
C ARG A 101 1.45 12.48 2.48
N TYR A 102 0.79 13.55 2.94
CA TYR A 102 0.79 13.91 4.35
C TYR A 102 0.20 12.79 5.21
N SER A 103 -0.92 12.20 4.78
CA SER A 103 -1.54 11.08 5.48
C SER A 103 -0.62 9.86 5.56
N GLU A 104 0.15 9.57 4.51
CA GLU A 104 1.12 8.48 4.52
C GLU A 104 2.28 8.77 5.49
N MET A 105 2.78 10.01 5.51
CA MET A 105 3.86 10.44 6.41
C MET A 105 3.46 10.34 7.89
N VAL A 106 2.21 10.63 8.20
CA VAL A 106 1.69 10.65 9.58
C VAL A 106 1.06 9.29 9.98
N ALA A 107 1.06 8.31 9.08
CA ALA A 107 0.43 7.01 9.30
C ALA A 107 0.98 6.29 10.54
N ASP A 108 2.30 6.34 10.76
CA ASP A 108 2.97 5.63 11.87
C ASP A 108 2.66 6.24 13.25
N ILE A 109 2.42 7.56 13.29
CA ILE A 109 2.10 8.29 14.52
C ILE A 109 0.60 8.13 14.85
N THR A 110 -0.25 8.09 13.82
CA THR A 110 -1.71 8.05 13.97
C THR A 110 -2.29 6.64 14.02
N VAL A 111 -1.49 5.58 14.14
CA VAL A 111 -2.00 4.19 14.17
C VAL A 111 -3.06 3.98 15.28
N GLY A 112 -2.88 4.61 16.46
CA GLY A 112 -3.86 4.53 17.55
C GLY A 112 -5.16 5.26 17.25
N GLU A 113 -5.06 6.47 16.69
CA GLU A 113 -6.20 7.31 16.31
C GLU A 113 -6.94 6.73 15.11
N ARG A 114 -6.23 6.26 14.08
CA ARG A 114 -6.81 5.56 12.92
C ARG A 114 -7.48 4.26 13.29
N LYS A 115 -6.94 3.48 14.24
CA LYS A 115 -7.65 2.29 14.73
C LYS A 115 -8.92 2.67 15.49
N ALA A 116 -8.91 3.75 16.25
CA ALA A 116 -10.12 4.28 16.89
C ALA A 116 -11.12 4.85 15.86
N GLU A 117 -10.63 5.49 14.81
CA GLU A 117 -11.39 6.05 13.70
C GLU A 117 -11.93 4.96 12.78
N GLU A 118 -11.20 3.87 12.53
CA GLU A 118 -11.63 2.67 11.81
C GLU A 118 -12.62 1.87 12.65
N LEU A 119 -12.48 1.80 13.97
CA LEU A 119 -13.53 1.28 14.85
C LEU A 119 -14.78 2.17 14.82
N ARG A 120 -14.63 3.49 14.62
CA ARG A 120 -15.74 4.42 14.40
C ARG A 120 -16.27 4.43 12.96
N GLY A 121 -15.45 4.07 11.98
CA GLY A 121 -15.69 4.17 10.54
C GLY A 121 -16.13 2.86 9.91
N SER A 122 -15.77 1.72 10.49
CA SER A 122 -16.39 0.41 10.24
C SER A 122 -17.82 0.33 10.79
N ILE A 123 -18.25 1.33 11.58
CA ILE A 123 -19.65 1.59 11.89
C ILE A 123 -20.37 2.29 10.71
N LEU A 124 -19.65 2.83 9.72
CA LEU A 124 -20.22 3.56 8.57
C LEU A 124 -20.48 2.74 7.28
N PRO A 125 -21.09 1.55 7.32
CA PRO A 125 -22.27 1.27 6.50
C PRO A 125 -23.51 1.69 7.31
N THR A 126 -23.48 2.93 7.80
CA THR A 126 -24.17 3.33 9.04
C THR A 126 -25.68 3.32 8.93
N SER A 127 -26.27 3.52 7.76
CA SER A 127 -27.74 3.54 7.66
C SER A 127 -28.35 2.16 7.88
N ARG A 128 -27.79 1.09 7.30
CA ARG A 128 -28.33 -0.27 7.49
C ARG A 128 -28.01 -0.84 8.87
N LEU A 129 -26.81 -0.58 9.38
CA LEU A 129 -26.41 -1.05 10.70
C LEU A 129 -27.17 -0.32 11.82
N GLN A 130 -27.38 0.99 11.69
CA GLN A 130 -28.15 1.80 12.63
C GLN A 130 -29.65 1.48 12.56
N LEU A 131 -30.19 1.20 11.37
CA LEU A 131 -31.57 0.71 11.23
C LEU A 131 -31.74 -0.69 11.84
N SER A 132 -30.79 -1.60 11.62
CA SER A 132 -30.82 -2.94 12.23
C SER A 132 -30.69 -2.86 13.75
N PHE A 133 -29.86 -1.94 14.26
CA PHE A 133 -29.70 -1.73 15.68
C PHE A 133 -30.97 -1.14 16.32
N GLY A 134 -31.54 -0.08 15.73
CA GLY A 134 -32.81 0.49 16.20
C GLY A 134 -33.96 -0.52 16.11
N ALA A 135 -34.04 -1.32 15.05
CA ALA A 135 -35.02 -2.38 14.92
C ALA A 135 -34.86 -3.45 16.00
N HIS A 136 -33.63 -3.85 16.33
CA HIS A 136 -33.35 -4.77 17.42
C HIS A 136 -33.85 -4.23 18.77
N VAL A 137 -33.51 -2.98 19.10
CA VAL A 137 -33.95 -2.29 20.33
C VAL A 137 -35.48 -2.26 20.42
N LEU A 138 -36.18 -1.95 19.31
CA LEU A 138 -37.65 -1.93 19.29
C LEU A 138 -38.25 -3.33 19.54
N VAL A 139 -37.67 -4.36 18.93
CA VAL A 139 -38.13 -5.75 19.13
C VAL A 139 -37.90 -6.18 20.57
N THR A 140 -36.72 -5.93 21.14
CA THR A 140 -36.43 -6.31 22.54
C THR A 140 -37.33 -5.54 23.52
N MET A 141 -37.52 -4.24 23.34
CA MET A 141 -38.44 -3.45 24.16
C MET A 141 -39.89 -3.97 24.06
N PHE A 142 -40.37 -4.26 22.84
CA PHE A 142 -41.71 -4.81 22.66
C PHE A 142 -41.88 -6.17 23.33
N THR A 143 -40.89 -7.06 23.21
CA THR A 143 -40.96 -8.39 23.85
C THR A 143 -41.00 -8.30 25.37
N PHE A 144 -40.19 -7.44 25.99
CA PHE A 144 -40.19 -7.25 27.44
C PHE A 144 -41.46 -6.57 27.95
N TRP A 145 -42.00 -5.60 27.20
CA TRP A 145 -43.29 -4.99 27.50
C TRP A 145 -44.42 -6.00 27.44
N ALA A 146 -44.50 -6.78 26.36
CA ALA A 146 -45.55 -7.79 26.18
C ALA A 146 -45.45 -8.87 27.25
N LEU A 147 -44.23 -9.35 27.56
CA LEU A 147 -44.02 -10.34 28.62
C LEU A 147 -44.46 -9.81 29.99
N ALA A 148 -44.11 -8.56 30.34
CA ALA A 148 -44.48 -7.98 31.61
C ALA A 148 -45.99 -7.67 31.69
N TYR A 149 -46.59 -7.12 30.63
CA TYR A 149 -48.01 -6.80 30.57
C TYR A 149 -48.89 -8.06 30.58
N TYR A 150 -48.66 -9.01 29.67
CA TYR A 150 -49.44 -10.26 29.63
C TYR A 150 -49.11 -11.17 30.80
N GLY A 151 -47.85 -11.22 31.24
CA GLY A 151 -47.45 -11.99 32.42
C GLY A 151 -48.16 -11.50 33.68
N SER A 152 -48.23 -10.19 33.88
CA SER A 152 -48.94 -9.60 35.02
C SER A 152 -50.45 -9.84 34.98
N LYS A 153 -51.06 -9.81 33.79
CA LYS A 153 -52.50 -10.06 33.61
C LYS A 153 -52.86 -11.53 33.78
N LEU A 154 -52.03 -12.45 33.29
CA LEU A 154 -52.34 -13.88 33.26
C LEU A 154 -51.94 -14.60 34.55
N TYR A 155 -50.80 -14.25 35.16
CA TYR A 155 -50.30 -14.92 36.36
C TYR A 155 -50.72 -14.25 37.66
N LEU A 156 -50.88 -12.92 37.67
CA LEU A 156 -51.19 -12.17 38.90
C LEU A 156 -52.60 -11.57 38.92
N SER A 157 -53.36 -11.72 37.83
CA SER A 157 -54.74 -11.23 37.69
C SER A 157 -54.89 -9.74 38.08
N TYR A 158 -53.89 -8.92 37.78
CA TYR A 158 -53.91 -7.51 38.13
C TYR A 158 -54.86 -6.69 37.24
N ASP A 159 -55.41 -5.62 37.82
CA ASP A 159 -56.21 -4.64 37.09
C ASP A 159 -55.42 -3.99 35.94
N GLU A 160 -56.15 -3.49 34.93
CA GLU A 160 -55.61 -2.89 33.70
C GLU A 160 -54.51 -1.83 33.97
N LEU A 161 -54.70 -1.05 35.05
CA LEU A 161 -53.76 0.00 35.49
C LEU A 161 -52.43 -0.58 36.01
N TRP A 162 -52.50 -1.62 36.83
CA TRP A 162 -51.32 -2.27 37.41
C TRP A 162 -50.56 -3.09 36.36
N ALA A 163 -51.28 -3.74 35.45
CA ALA A 163 -50.67 -4.42 34.31
C ALA A 163 -49.94 -3.42 33.38
N GLY A 164 -50.53 -2.25 33.14
CA GLY A 164 -49.89 -1.15 32.39
C GLY A 164 -48.59 -0.65 33.04
N LEU A 165 -48.60 -0.45 34.35
CA LEU A 165 -47.40 -0.05 35.11
C LEU A 165 -46.29 -1.11 35.05
N LEU A 166 -46.65 -2.39 35.15
CA LEU A 166 -45.67 -3.48 35.03
C LEU A 166 -45.15 -3.60 33.59
N GLY A 167 -45.97 -3.36 32.58
CA GLY A 167 -45.54 -3.23 31.19
C GLY A 167 -44.52 -2.10 31.00
N ALA A 168 -44.76 -0.92 31.57
CA ALA A 168 -43.82 0.20 31.52
C ALA A 168 -42.50 -0.13 32.25
N LEU A 169 -42.57 -0.87 33.36
CA LEU A 169 -41.38 -1.38 34.05
C LEU A 169 -40.64 -2.45 33.21
N GLY A 170 -41.36 -3.25 32.43
CA GLY A 170 -40.79 -4.15 31.43
C GLY A 170 -40.02 -3.38 30.35
N LEU A 171 -40.54 -2.26 29.85
CA LEU A 171 -39.84 -1.41 28.88
C LEU A 171 -38.53 -0.85 29.44
N THR A 172 -38.53 -0.37 30.68
CA THR A 172 -37.30 0.17 31.30
C THR A 172 -36.28 -0.94 31.55
N ALA A 173 -36.71 -2.13 31.98
CA ALA A 173 -35.82 -3.28 32.14
C ALA A 173 -35.22 -3.74 30.80
N GLY A 174 -36.03 -3.79 29.73
CA GLY A 174 -35.57 -4.10 28.37
C GLY A 174 -34.53 -3.10 27.86
N LEU A 175 -34.77 -1.80 28.09
CA LEU A 175 -33.82 -0.74 27.74
C LEU A 175 -32.49 -0.86 28.51
N LEU A 176 -32.55 -1.17 29.80
CA LEU A 176 -31.35 -1.39 30.63
C LEU A 176 -30.54 -2.60 30.15
N LEU A 177 -31.21 -3.71 29.83
CA LEU A 177 -30.57 -4.91 29.33
C LEU A 177 -29.90 -4.67 27.97
N GLU A 178 -30.58 -3.95 27.07
CA GLU A 178 -30.03 -3.56 25.77
C GLU A 178 -28.81 -2.63 25.94
N THR A 179 -28.87 -1.68 26.87
CA THR A 179 -27.77 -0.77 27.20
C THR A 179 -26.56 -1.55 27.75
N LEU A 180 -26.79 -2.52 28.63
CA LEU A 180 -25.74 -3.41 29.14
C LEU A 180 -25.12 -4.26 28.03
N LEU A 181 -25.93 -4.83 27.14
CA LEU A 181 -25.47 -5.60 25.99
C LEU A 181 -24.65 -4.74 25.02
N LEU A 182 -25.06 -3.49 24.80
CA LEU A 182 -24.31 -2.51 24.03
C LEU A 182 -22.93 -2.22 24.63
N ILE A 183 -22.87 -2.02 25.94
CA ILE A 183 -21.62 -1.80 26.67
C ILE A 183 -20.71 -3.02 26.52
N ILE A 184 -21.23 -4.24 26.74
CA ILE A 184 -20.44 -5.48 26.60
C ILE A 184 -19.96 -5.66 25.15
N ARG A 185 -20.82 -5.43 24.17
CA ARG A 185 -20.47 -5.53 22.74
C ARG A 185 -19.38 -4.53 22.37
N SER A 186 -19.47 -3.31 22.90
CA SER A 186 -18.50 -2.23 22.65
C SER A 186 -17.19 -2.43 23.42
N ASN A 187 -17.23 -3.11 24.56
CA ASN A 187 -16.07 -3.39 25.39
C ASN A 187 -15.37 -4.71 25.02
N ARG A 188 -16.01 -5.58 24.22
CA ARG A 188 -15.36 -6.83 23.78
C ARG A 188 -14.05 -6.51 23.07
N PRO A 189 -12.90 -6.95 23.60
CA PRO A 189 -11.65 -6.84 22.86
C PRO A 189 -11.82 -7.62 21.55
N ALA A 190 -11.27 -7.07 20.47
CA ALA A 190 -11.31 -7.68 19.14
C ALA A 190 -11.04 -9.20 19.22
N PRO A 191 -11.81 -10.03 18.49
CA PRO A 191 -11.64 -11.47 18.52
C PRO A 191 -10.17 -11.83 18.30
N LEU A 192 -9.66 -12.80 19.06
CA LEU A 192 -8.23 -13.17 19.04
C LEU A 192 -7.73 -13.50 17.62
N GLU A 193 -8.64 -13.90 16.73
CA GLU A 193 -8.40 -14.18 15.32
C GLU A 193 -7.85 -12.96 14.54
N GLU A 194 -8.27 -11.75 14.92
CA GLU A 194 -7.84 -10.51 14.28
C GLU A 194 -6.59 -9.92 14.94
N ARG A 195 -6.42 -10.13 16.25
CA ARG A 195 -5.23 -9.69 17.00
C ARG A 195 -4.00 -10.55 16.74
N MET A 196 -4.18 -11.84 16.46
CA MET A 196 -3.09 -12.79 16.24
C MET A 196 -3.48 -13.80 15.15
N PRO A 197 -3.52 -13.38 13.87
CA PRO A 197 -3.82 -14.30 12.75
C PRO A 197 -2.81 -15.47 12.67
N GLU A 198 -1.58 -15.23 13.14
CA GLU A 198 -0.51 -16.22 13.28
C GLU A 198 -0.89 -17.46 14.10
N LEU A 199 -1.78 -17.32 15.10
CA LEU A 199 -2.20 -18.40 16.00
C LEU A 199 -3.26 -19.32 15.41
N PHE A 200 -4.00 -18.85 14.39
CA PHE A 200 -5.05 -19.62 13.73
C PHE A 200 -4.63 -20.14 12.35
N ASP A 201 -3.44 -19.75 11.89
CA ASP A 201 -2.82 -20.26 10.69
C ASP A 201 -2.33 -21.70 10.93
N LYS A 202 -3.15 -22.68 10.54
CA LYS A 202 -2.95 -24.11 10.84
C LYS A 202 -1.56 -24.62 10.42
N ALA A 203 -0.92 -23.99 9.43
CA ALA A 203 0.44 -24.29 9.01
C ALA A 203 1.48 -23.87 10.06
N LYS A 204 1.44 -22.61 10.52
CA LYS A 204 2.35 -22.07 11.54
C LYS A 204 2.17 -22.75 12.90
N VAL A 205 0.93 -23.11 13.25
CA VAL A 205 0.65 -23.88 14.47
C VAL A 205 1.32 -25.25 14.41
N ARG A 206 1.29 -25.94 13.26
CA ARG A 206 1.98 -27.23 13.08
C ARG A 206 3.50 -27.09 13.19
N GLU A 207 4.08 -26.03 12.63
CA GLU A 207 5.50 -25.74 12.75
C GLU A 207 5.92 -25.43 14.20
N ALA A 208 5.14 -24.63 14.91
CA ALA A 208 5.38 -24.32 16.32
C ALA A 208 5.31 -25.59 17.20
N TYR A 209 4.32 -26.47 16.97
CA TYR A 209 4.24 -27.76 17.67
C TYR A 209 5.41 -28.70 17.34
N ALA A 210 5.91 -28.68 16.10
CA ALA A 210 7.10 -29.45 15.71
C ALA A 210 8.35 -28.96 16.45
N LEU A 211 8.59 -27.64 16.49
CA LEU A 211 9.73 -27.04 17.21
C LEU A 211 9.70 -27.33 18.71
N VAL A 212 8.51 -27.26 19.33
CA VAL A 212 8.36 -27.60 20.75
C VAL A 212 8.66 -29.08 21.01
N ARG A 213 8.26 -29.97 20.10
CA ARG A 213 8.57 -31.40 20.18
C ARG A 213 10.07 -31.66 20.06
N GLU A 214 10.74 -31.00 19.14
CA GLU A 214 12.20 -31.09 18.97
C GLU A 214 12.94 -30.56 20.20
N MET A 215 12.55 -29.41 20.74
CA MET A 215 13.13 -28.88 21.99
C MET A 215 12.94 -29.84 23.17
N LYS A 216 11.78 -30.50 23.26
CA LYS A 216 11.50 -31.48 24.32
C LYS A 216 12.37 -32.73 24.16
N GLN A 217 12.56 -33.19 22.92
CA GLN A 217 13.46 -34.30 22.59
C GLN A 217 14.93 -33.96 22.86
N ALA A 218 15.38 -32.77 22.48
CA ALA A 218 16.73 -32.29 22.76
C ALA A 218 17.00 -32.18 24.27
N LYS A 219 16.05 -31.65 25.05
CA LYS A 219 16.14 -31.62 26.52
C LYS A 219 16.14 -33.02 27.14
N ALA A 220 15.36 -33.95 26.61
CA ALA A 220 15.35 -35.35 27.07
C ALA A 220 16.69 -36.04 26.77
N GLN A 221 17.27 -35.82 25.59
CA GLN A 221 18.58 -36.34 25.22
C GLN A 221 19.72 -35.73 26.06
N GLN A 222 19.67 -34.44 26.35
CA GLN A 222 20.63 -33.79 27.26
C GLN A 222 20.52 -34.36 28.68
N LYS A 223 19.31 -34.56 29.20
CA LYS A 223 19.11 -35.24 30.50
C LYS A 223 19.63 -36.67 30.51
N ALA A 224 19.42 -37.43 29.42
CA ALA A 224 19.91 -38.81 29.31
C ALA A 224 21.45 -38.87 29.24
N LYS A 225 22.09 -38.00 28.44
CA LYS A 225 23.55 -37.89 28.36
C LYS A 225 24.18 -37.43 29.67
N GLY A 226 23.55 -36.49 30.37
CA GLY A 226 23.97 -36.06 31.71
C GLY A 226 23.92 -37.21 32.73
N LYS A 227 22.88 -38.04 32.67
CA LYS A 227 22.70 -39.20 33.57
C LYS A 227 23.72 -40.32 33.28
N GLN A 228 24.10 -40.55 32.02
CA GLN A 228 25.16 -41.51 31.66
C GLN A 228 26.56 -41.04 32.07
N ARG A 229 26.88 -39.75 31.90
CA ARG A 229 28.17 -39.20 32.36
C ARG A 229 28.30 -39.21 33.88
N GLY A 230 27.24 -38.89 34.62
CA GLY A 230 27.22 -38.97 36.09
C GLY A 230 27.28 -40.40 36.62
N GLY A 231 26.59 -41.34 35.97
CA GLY A 231 26.58 -42.76 36.38
C GLY A 231 27.87 -43.51 36.04
N GLY A 232 28.55 -43.15 34.94
CA GLY A 232 29.84 -43.74 34.55
C GLY A 232 30.99 -43.31 35.47
N ALA A 233 31.05 -42.02 35.81
CA ALA A 233 32.06 -41.50 36.74
C ALA A 233 31.89 -42.04 38.16
N ALA A 234 30.64 -42.15 38.64
CA ALA A 234 30.36 -42.75 39.95
C ALA A 234 30.69 -44.26 40.00
N LYS A 235 30.44 -45.00 38.93
CA LYS A 235 30.82 -46.42 38.85
C LYS A 235 32.33 -46.63 38.73
N GLN A 236 33.06 -45.77 38.02
CA GLN A 236 34.53 -45.85 37.97
C GLN A 236 35.18 -45.56 39.33
N LEU A 237 34.72 -44.53 40.04
CA LEU A 237 35.18 -44.23 41.40
C LEU A 237 34.87 -45.37 42.39
N GLN A 238 33.70 -46.00 42.28
CA GLN A 238 33.34 -47.11 43.16
C GLN A 238 34.11 -48.41 42.83
N GLN A 239 34.53 -48.58 41.58
CA GLN A 239 35.34 -49.72 41.15
C GLN A 239 36.83 -49.54 41.50
N GLU A 240 37.36 -48.31 41.51
CA GLU A 240 38.68 -48.00 42.09
C GLU A 240 38.69 -48.20 43.62
N LEU A 241 37.66 -47.73 44.34
CA LEU A 241 37.57 -47.92 45.80
C LEU A 241 37.37 -49.39 46.23
N SER A 242 36.78 -50.24 45.38
CA SER A 242 36.57 -51.66 45.69
C SER A 242 37.78 -52.55 45.32
N ALA A 243 38.78 -52.00 44.63
CA ALA A 243 40.00 -52.73 44.27
C ALA A 243 41.10 -52.60 45.35
N GLU A 244 40.92 -51.74 46.36
CA GLU A 244 41.92 -51.44 47.39
C GLU A 244 41.63 -51.99 48.80
N GLY A 245 40.57 -52.79 49.04
CA GLY A 245 40.22 -53.12 50.43
C GLY A 245 39.42 -54.38 50.71
N GLU A 246 40.08 -55.54 50.66
CA GLU A 246 39.92 -56.63 51.65
C GLU A 246 41.31 -57.25 51.86
N PRO A 247 41.65 -57.88 53.02
CA PRO A 247 40.72 -58.63 53.88
C PRO A 247 40.97 -58.56 55.41
N GLU A 248 40.12 -59.32 56.12
CA GLU A 248 40.33 -59.95 57.43
C GLU A 248 40.16 -59.08 58.70
N ALA A 249 39.61 -59.58 59.80
CA ALA A 249 38.91 -60.81 60.14
C ALA A 249 38.42 -60.64 61.58
N GLY A 250 37.30 -61.33 61.91
CA GLY A 250 36.92 -61.67 63.28
C GLY A 250 36.35 -60.50 64.09
N SER A 251 35.61 -60.71 65.16
CA SER A 251 35.25 -61.91 65.91
C SER A 251 34.32 -61.40 67.03
N GLY A 252 33.33 -62.20 67.42
CA GLY A 252 32.67 -62.11 68.73
C GLY A 252 31.45 -61.17 68.76
N GLU A 253 30.26 -61.71 68.91
CA GLU A 253 29.67 -62.16 70.19
C GLU A 253 29.01 -61.03 71.00
N ASP A 254 27.68 -61.13 71.03
CA ASP A 254 26.89 -61.32 72.25
C ASP A 254 26.23 -60.09 72.92
N LYS A 255 25.02 -60.41 73.40
CA LYS A 255 24.19 -59.76 74.45
C LYS A 255 23.32 -58.53 74.17
N LYS A 256 22.03 -58.77 74.43
CA LYS A 256 21.12 -58.08 75.40
C LYS A 256 21.20 -56.55 75.40
N THR A 257 20.11 -55.80 75.39
CA THR A 257 19.04 -55.79 76.41
C THR A 257 18.02 -54.73 76.02
N GLN A 258 16.74 -54.99 76.33
CA GLN A 258 15.61 -54.05 76.52
C GLN A 258 15.13 -53.20 75.35
#